data_AF-A0A2E8EA08-F1
#
_entry.id   AF-A0A2E8EA08-F1
#
_cell.length_a   1.000
_cell.length_b   1.000
_cell.length_c   1.000
_cell.angle_alpha   90.00
_cell.angle_beta   90.00
_cell.angle_gamma   90.00
#
_symmetry.space_group_name_H-M   'P 1'
#
loop_
_entity.id
_entity.type
_entity.pdbx_description
1 polymer ?
#
loop_
_entity_poly.entity_id
_entity_poly.type
_entity_poly.pdbx_seq_one_letter_code
_entity_poly.pdbx_strand_id
1 'polypeptide(L)'
;MGVTHRPSTTFSIHTRRGFAARWGLAAVLVLIAAGAWPSDAAAQVTAKARPGATTPPWFKGILPISPESYYNAIECGKQGGDDPPCVFWDTGLCQNDDFTLAAYTGYKQVAYEVWLAVQRGQPAPEPNYQAARRTRVTISATPAEGSTNVLTDLILSRDGNPVSPVDRSRRDGRYTFDYPAWAPTGAVTLEMVGEARTISCVIEPAVLQQFR
;
A
#
# COMPACT_ATOMS: atom_id res chain seq x y z
N MET A 1 31.76 73.61 25.06
CA MET A 1 32.54 72.37 25.32
C MET A 1 32.32 71.45 24.13
N GLY A 2 33.27 70.95 23.35
CA GLY A 2 34.60 71.40 22.91
C GLY A 2 34.64 71.02 21.41
N VAL A 3 34.89 71.97 20.50
CA VAL A 3 36.22 72.31 19.96
C VAL A 3 36.80 71.18 19.09
N THR A 4 36.57 71.33 17.77
CA THR A 4 37.55 71.24 16.65
C THR A 4 38.31 69.91 16.42
N HIS A 5 38.85 69.53 15.25
CA HIS A 5 39.34 70.23 14.06
C HIS A 5 39.42 69.18 12.91
N ARG A 6 39.05 69.59 11.69
CA ARG A 6 39.58 69.06 10.40
C ARG A 6 41.12 69.16 10.40
N PRO A 7 41.92 68.34 9.65
CA PRO A 7 41.98 68.49 8.19
C PRO A 7 42.45 67.29 7.33
N SER A 8 42.13 67.43 6.04
CA SER A 8 42.93 67.16 4.83
C SER A 8 44.18 66.27 4.95
N THR A 9 44.32 65.29 4.04
CA THR A 9 45.37 65.38 2.98
C THR A 9 45.17 64.36 1.85
N THR A 10 45.19 64.91 0.64
CA THR A 10 45.57 64.37 -0.66
C THR A 10 46.64 63.28 -0.63
N PHE A 11 46.54 62.26 -1.49
CA PHE A 11 47.66 61.86 -2.34
C PHE A 11 47.19 61.21 -3.64
N SER A 12 47.92 61.54 -4.69
CA SER A 12 47.67 61.26 -6.09
C SER A 12 48.83 60.42 -6.65
N ILE A 13 48.62 59.88 -7.85
CA ILE A 13 49.62 59.43 -8.84
C ILE A 13 50.37 58.11 -8.52
N HIS A 14 50.21 57.08 -9.36
CA HIS A 14 51.26 56.60 -10.30
C HIS A 14 50.81 55.34 -11.09
N THR A 15 50.59 55.58 -12.37
CA THR A 15 51.06 54.83 -13.54
C THR A 15 52.07 53.70 -13.26
N ARG A 16 51.81 52.51 -13.83
CA ARG A 16 52.74 51.71 -14.67
C ARG A 16 52.04 50.38 -15.03
N ARG A 17 51.71 50.19 -16.31
CA ARG A 17 52.52 49.42 -17.28
C ARG A 17 52.73 47.96 -16.87
N GLY A 18 51.93 47.12 -17.53
CA GLY A 18 52.37 45.94 -18.26
C GLY A 18 53.33 44.99 -17.55
N PHE A 19 52.77 43.88 -17.08
CA PHE A 19 53.47 42.60 -17.11
C PHE A 19 52.60 41.60 -17.86
N ALA A 20 53.02 41.30 -19.09
CA ALA A 20 52.70 40.07 -19.74
C ALA A 20 53.29 38.93 -18.89
N ALA A 21 52.45 38.03 -18.40
CA ALA A 21 52.89 36.76 -17.84
C ALA A 21 51.97 35.67 -18.38
N ARG A 22 52.51 34.93 -19.35
CA ARG A 22 52.04 33.63 -19.83
C ARG A 22 51.94 32.68 -18.64
N TRP A 23 50.73 32.28 -18.29
CA TRP A 23 50.41 31.09 -17.49
C TRP A 23 49.18 30.51 -18.20
N GLY A 24 49.27 29.36 -18.85
CA GLY A 24 49.49 28.07 -18.23
C GLY A 24 48.14 27.35 -18.27
N LEU A 25 48.01 26.40 -19.21
CA LEU A 25 46.84 25.55 -19.41
C LEU A 25 46.35 24.95 -18.09
N ALA A 26 45.09 25.16 -17.76
CA ALA A 26 44.34 24.32 -16.83
C ALA A 26 42.97 24.02 -17.45
N ALA A 27 42.93 23.00 -18.31
CA ALA A 27 41.68 22.40 -18.73
C ALA A 27 41.13 21.61 -17.53
N VAL A 28 40.17 22.21 -16.81
CA VAL A 28 39.41 21.50 -15.78
C VAL A 28 38.38 20.64 -16.52
N LEU A 29 38.70 19.35 -16.71
CA LEU A 29 37.70 18.33 -17.00
C LEU A 29 36.84 18.16 -15.74
N VAL A 30 35.69 18.80 -15.70
CA VAL A 30 34.61 18.41 -14.78
C VAL A 30 34.00 17.13 -15.36
N LEU A 31 34.49 15.98 -14.90
CA LEU A 31 33.77 14.72 -15.00
C LEU A 31 32.51 14.86 -14.14
N ILE A 32 31.40 15.26 -14.78
CA ILE A 32 30.07 15.09 -14.22
C ILE A 32 29.85 13.58 -14.20
N ALA A 33 30.19 12.95 -13.07
CA ALA A 33 29.63 11.65 -12.74
C ALA A 33 28.13 11.87 -12.59
N ALA A 34 27.39 11.58 -13.67
CA ALA A 34 25.96 11.31 -13.58
C ALA A 34 25.83 10.08 -12.69
N GLY A 35 25.77 10.31 -11.38
CA GLY A 35 25.37 9.30 -10.43
C GLY A 35 23.98 8.86 -10.85
N ALA A 36 23.90 7.67 -11.44
CA ALA A 36 22.66 6.93 -11.49
C ALA A 36 22.24 6.78 -10.03
N TRP A 37 21.32 7.62 -9.58
CA TRP A 37 20.61 7.34 -8.34
C TRP A 37 20.00 5.96 -8.55
N PRO A 38 20.26 4.99 -7.66
CA PRO A 38 19.49 3.75 -7.68
C PRO A 38 18.05 4.20 -7.52
N SER A 39 17.28 4.11 -8.61
CA SER A 39 15.86 4.04 -8.49
C SER A 39 15.67 2.74 -7.74
N ASP A 40 15.35 2.81 -6.44
CA ASP A 40 14.83 1.67 -5.72
C ASP A 40 13.64 1.19 -6.55
N ALA A 41 13.89 0.17 -7.38
CA ALA A 41 12.84 -0.46 -8.13
C ALA A 41 11.92 -1.01 -7.06
N ALA A 42 10.75 -0.38 -6.88
CA ALA A 42 9.71 -0.90 -6.00
C ALA A 42 9.56 -2.38 -6.36
N ALA A 43 9.81 -3.26 -5.40
CA ALA A 43 9.70 -4.68 -5.67
C ALA A 43 8.24 -4.93 -6.05
N GLN A 44 8.02 -5.30 -7.31
CA GLN A 44 6.68 -5.52 -7.84
C GLN A 44 6.35 -7.01 -7.73
N VAL A 45 5.26 -7.30 -7.03
CA VAL A 45 4.67 -8.64 -6.94
C VAL A 45 3.34 -8.68 -7.68
N THR A 46 2.96 -9.86 -8.14
CA THR A 46 1.64 -10.09 -8.75
C THR A 46 0.84 -10.97 -7.81
N ALA A 47 -0.38 -10.54 -7.52
CA ALA A 47 -1.29 -11.30 -6.70
C ALA A 47 -1.65 -12.63 -7.36
N LYS A 48 -1.66 -13.69 -6.56
CA LYS A 48 -2.11 -15.01 -6.98
C LYS A 48 -3.37 -15.35 -6.21
N ALA A 49 -4.40 -15.77 -6.95
CA ALA A 49 -5.59 -16.30 -6.31
C ALA A 49 -5.25 -17.63 -5.62
N ARG A 50 -5.88 -17.86 -4.47
CA ARG A 50 -5.70 -19.08 -3.72
C ARG A 50 -6.27 -20.28 -4.50
N PRO A 51 -5.53 -21.40 -4.63
CA PRO A 51 -6.04 -22.61 -5.27
C PRO A 51 -7.09 -23.31 -4.38
N GLY A 52 -8.10 -23.90 -5.02
CA GLY A 52 -9.17 -24.64 -4.35
C GLY A 52 -10.54 -24.11 -4.77
N ALA A 53 -11.39 -25.00 -5.29
CA ALA A 53 -12.76 -24.66 -5.65
C ALA A 53 -13.50 -24.25 -4.37
N THR A 54 -13.74 -22.95 -4.24
CA THR A 54 -14.48 -22.42 -3.11
C THR A 54 -15.96 -22.68 -3.37
N THR A 55 -16.60 -23.46 -2.51
CA THR A 55 -18.05 -23.73 -2.61
C THR A 55 -18.82 -22.68 -1.82
N PRO A 56 -19.86 -22.05 -2.39
CA PRO A 56 -20.25 -22.11 -3.81
C PRO A 56 -19.26 -21.34 -4.71
N PRO A 57 -19.11 -21.74 -5.99
CA PRO A 57 -18.29 -21.03 -6.96
C PRO A 57 -18.64 -19.54 -6.99
N TRP A 58 -17.63 -18.68 -6.86
CA TRP A 58 -17.80 -17.23 -6.80
C TRP A 58 -16.82 -16.55 -7.74
N PHE A 59 -17.38 -15.79 -8.69
CA PHE A 59 -16.63 -15.06 -9.70
C PHE A 59 -17.14 -13.63 -9.89
N LYS A 60 -17.83 -13.09 -8.86
CA LYS A 60 -18.45 -11.76 -8.89
C LYS A 60 -17.54 -10.65 -8.32
N GLY A 61 -16.44 -11.04 -7.66
CA GLY A 61 -15.60 -10.14 -6.87
C GLY A 61 -16.27 -9.66 -5.57
N ILE A 62 -15.63 -8.70 -4.90
CA ILE A 62 -16.15 -8.16 -3.64
C ILE A 62 -17.39 -7.31 -3.94
N LEU A 63 -18.52 -7.68 -3.33
CA LEU A 63 -19.79 -6.98 -3.47
C LEU A 63 -20.39 -6.68 -2.10
N PRO A 64 -21.27 -5.66 -1.99
CA PRO A 64 -22.13 -5.52 -0.82
C PRO A 64 -22.84 -6.83 -0.51
N ILE A 65 -22.90 -7.21 0.77
CA ILE A 65 -23.57 -8.44 1.15
C ILE A 65 -25.07 -8.34 0.81
N SER A 66 -25.58 -9.34 0.09
CA SER A 66 -26.97 -9.51 -0.29
C SER A 66 -27.57 -10.67 0.51
N PRO A 67 -28.89 -10.89 0.46
CA PRO A 67 -29.48 -12.06 1.13
C PRO A 67 -28.87 -13.38 0.62
N GLU A 68 -28.61 -13.47 -0.69
CA GLU A 68 -27.97 -14.64 -1.31
C GLU A 68 -26.54 -14.83 -0.79
N SER A 69 -25.70 -13.78 -0.84
CA SER A 69 -24.29 -13.91 -0.41
C SER A 69 -24.15 -14.04 1.11
N TYR A 70 -25.14 -13.60 1.89
CA TYR A 70 -25.23 -13.84 3.33
C TYR A 70 -25.36 -15.32 3.66
N TYR A 71 -26.31 -16.03 3.05
CA TYR A 71 -26.45 -17.47 3.28
C TYR A 71 -25.26 -18.25 2.72
N ASN A 72 -24.69 -17.83 1.58
CA ASN A 72 -23.46 -18.43 1.07
C ASN A 72 -22.27 -18.27 2.04
N ALA A 73 -22.15 -17.12 2.72
CA ALA A 73 -21.14 -16.90 3.74
C ALA A 73 -21.34 -17.80 4.98
N ILE A 74 -22.59 -18.01 5.41
CA ILE A 74 -22.91 -18.95 6.48
C ILE A 74 -22.50 -20.38 6.09
N GLU A 75 -22.89 -20.84 4.90
CA GLU A 75 -22.53 -22.18 4.42
C GLU A 75 -21.02 -22.34 4.24
N CYS A 76 -20.33 -21.27 3.83
CA CYS A 76 -18.88 -21.22 3.81
C CYS A 76 -18.26 -21.44 5.21
N GLY A 77 -18.74 -20.72 6.23
CA GLY A 77 -18.23 -20.86 7.59
C GLY A 77 -18.48 -22.26 8.19
N LYS A 78 -19.56 -22.94 7.78
CA LYS A 78 -19.88 -24.31 8.22
C LYS A 78 -18.92 -25.37 7.69
N GLN A 79 -18.13 -25.08 6.66
CA GLN A 79 -17.20 -26.06 6.07
C GLN A 79 -16.16 -26.57 7.07
N GLY A 80 -15.89 -25.81 8.14
CA GLY A 80 -14.92 -26.18 9.18
C GLY A 80 -13.49 -26.33 8.65
N GLY A 81 -12.60 -26.89 9.46
CA GLY A 81 -11.16 -26.98 9.15
C GLY A 81 -10.40 -25.69 9.49
N ASP A 82 -9.08 -25.76 9.47
CA ASP A 82 -8.22 -24.67 9.98
C ASP A 82 -8.13 -23.47 9.04
N ASP A 83 -8.29 -23.70 7.73
CA ASP A 83 -8.08 -22.66 6.72
C ASP A 83 -9.04 -22.79 5.52
N PRO A 84 -10.37 -22.62 5.71
CA PRO A 84 -11.33 -22.74 4.62
C PRO A 84 -11.07 -21.67 3.54
N PRO A 85 -10.88 -22.06 2.27
CA PRO A 85 -10.53 -21.12 1.20
C PRO A 85 -11.55 -20.00 0.98
N CYS A 86 -12.82 -20.20 1.40
CA CYS A 86 -13.86 -19.20 1.25
C CYS A 86 -13.88 -18.16 2.39
N VAL A 87 -13.30 -18.47 3.56
CA VAL A 87 -13.10 -17.55 4.69
C VAL A 87 -11.80 -16.78 4.53
N PHE A 88 -10.75 -17.46 4.07
CA PHE A 88 -9.37 -16.97 4.00
C PHE A 88 -8.84 -16.92 2.56
N TRP A 89 -9.65 -16.37 1.65
CA TRP A 89 -9.32 -16.24 0.23
C TRP A 89 -8.15 -15.27 -0.03
N ASP A 90 -7.90 -14.37 0.92
CA ASP A 90 -6.86 -13.35 0.93
C ASP A 90 -5.52 -13.84 1.50
N THR A 91 -5.48 -15.04 2.11
CA THR A 91 -4.23 -15.60 2.62
C THR A 91 -3.24 -15.84 1.47
N GLY A 92 -2.03 -15.29 1.61
CA GLY A 92 -0.99 -15.35 0.58
C GLY A 92 -1.17 -14.35 -0.57
N LEU A 93 -2.21 -13.52 -0.53
CA LEU A 93 -2.38 -12.45 -1.50
C LEU A 93 -1.22 -11.44 -1.38
N CYS A 94 -0.58 -11.11 -2.51
CA CYS A 94 0.55 -10.19 -2.54
C CYS A 94 1.72 -10.59 -1.62
N GLN A 95 1.93 -11.90 -1.37
CA GLN A 95 2.97 -12.36 -0.47
C GLN A 95 4.36 -11.81 -0.83
N ASN A 96 5.04 -11.25 0.16
CA ASN A 96 6.37 -10.65 0.06
C ASN A 96 7.06 -10.70 1.44
N ASP A 97 8.33 -10.32 1.48
CA ASP A 97 9.16 -10.44 2.70
C ASP A 97 8.87 -9.36 3.76
N ASP A 98 8.16 -8.28 3.40
CA ASP A 98 8.02 -7.10 4.26
C ASP A 98 6.65 -7.01 4.93
N PHE A 99 5.58 -7.37 4.21
CA PHE A 99 4.20 -7.12 4.62
C PHE A 99 3.30 -8.32 4.35
N THR A 100 2.42 -8.60 5.32
CA THR A 100 1.28 -9.49 5.18
C THR A 100 0.02 -8.66 4.99
N LEU A 101 -0.77 -9.02 3.97
CA LEU A 101 -2.09 -8.43 3.75
C LEU A 101 -3.19 -9.34 4.28
N ALA A 102 -4.24 -8.71 4.80
CA ALA A 102 -5.52 -9.37 5.00
C ALA A 102 -6.67 -8.44 4.58
N ALA A 103 -7.72 -9.01 4.04
CA ALA A 103 -8.94 -8.34 3.67
C ALA A 103 -10.04 -8.65 4.69
N TYR A 104 -10.93 -7.69 4.91
CA TYR A 104 -12.14 -7.84 5.69
C TYR A 104 -13.32 -7.22 4.93
N THR A 105 -14.37 -8.02 4.77
CA THR A 105 -15.57 -7.66 3.99
C THR A 105 -16.81 -8.10 4.76
N GLY A 106 -17.99 -7.62 4.34
CA GLY A 106 -19.26 -8.11 4.91
C GLY A 106 -19.42 -9.62 4.77
N TYR A 107 -18.97 -10.21 3.64
CA TYR A 107 -18.96 -11.67 3.47
C TYR A 107 -18.06 -12.35 4.51
N LYS A 108 -16.81 -11.90 4.63
CA LYS A 108 -15.84 -12.50 5.55
C LYS A 108 -16.26 -12.34 7.01
N GLN A 109 -16.91 -11.23 7.38
CA GLN A 109 -17.50 -11.06 8.71
C GLN A 109 -18.44 -12.21 9.06
N VAL A 110 -19.40 -12.51 8.18
CA VAL A 110 -20.40 -13.58 8.39
C VAL A 110 -19.75 -14.95 8.37
N ALA A 111 -18.91 -15.22 7.37
CA ALA A 111 -18.25 -16.51 7.21
C ALA A 111 -17.30 -16.83 8.37
N TYR A 112 -16.53 -15.84 8.83
CA TYR A 112 -15.58 -15.99 9.93
C TYR A 112 -16.29 -16.19 11.28
N GLU A 113 -17.38 -15.46 11.54
CA GLU A 113 -18.17 -15.64 12.76
C GLU A 113 -18.72 -17.07 12.89
N VAL A 114 -19.26 -17.60 11.78
CA VAL A 114 -19.75 -18.99 11.73
C VAL A 114 -18.60 -19.98 11.86
N TRP A 115 -17.52 -19.78 11.10
CA TRP A 115 -16.34 -20.63 11.15
C TRP A 115 -15.75 -20.74 12.55
N LEU A 116 -15.61 -19.62 13.26
CA LEU A 116 -15.04 -19.58 14.60
C LEU A 116 -15.87 -20.39 15.61
N ALA A 117 -17.20 -20.35 15.48
CA ALA A 117 -18.10 -21.15 16.33
C ALA A 117 -17.99 -22.65 16.01
N VAL A 118 -18.05 -23.01 14.73
CA VAL A 118 -17.98 -24.40 14.27
C VAL A 118 -16.63 -25.03 14.61
N GLN A 119 -15.52 -24.31 14.46
CA GLN A 119 -14.18 -24.80 14.85
C GLN A 119 -14.09 -25.12 16.35
N ARG A 120 -14.91 -24.48 17.18
CA ARG A 120 -15.01 -24.72 18.63
C ARG A 120 -16.05 -25.78 19.00
N GLY A 121 -16.60 -26.50 18.02
CA GLY A 121 -17.65 -27.50 18.21
C GLY A 121 -19.00 -26.91 18.63
N GLN A 122 -19.20 -25.61 18.45
CA GLN A 122 -20.48 -24.95 18.73
C GLN A 122 -21.40 -25.00 17.51
N PRO A 123 -22.74 -24.93 17.70
CA PRO A 123 -23.65 -24.75 16.59
C PRO A 123 -23.35 -23.44 15.85
N ALA A 124 -23.53 -23.45 14.52
CA ALA A 124 -23.40 -22.24 13.71
C ALA A 124 -24.38 -21.17 14.19
N PRO A 125 -23.91 -19.96 14.57
CA PRO A 125 -24.80 -18.86 14.94
C PRO A 125 -25.54 -18.32 13.72
N GLU A 126 -26.47 -17.40 13.97
CA GLU A 126 -27.03 -16.52 12.94
C GLU A 126 -26.36 -15.13 13.05
N PRO A 127 -25.40 -14.80 12.17
CA PRO A 127 -24.69 -13.52 12.23
C PRO A 127 -25.59 -12.31 11.94
N ASN A 128 -25.18 -11.13 12.38
CA ASN A 128 -25.99 -9.92 12.15
C ASN A 128 -25.90 -9.43 10.69
N TYR A 129 -26.89 -9.75 9.87
CA TYR A 129 -26.98 -9.31 8.47
C TYR A 129 -26.90 -7.78 8.30
N GLN A 130 -27.55 -7.00 9.17
CA GLN A 130 -27.57 -5.55 9.06
C GLN A 130 -26.22 -4.90 9.41
N ALA A 131 -25.42 -5.56 10.26
CA ALA A 131 -24.05 -5.15 10.51
C ALA A 131 -23.19 -5.44 9.27
N ALA A 132 -23.26 -6.66 8.74
CA ALA A 132 -22.51 -7.07 7.55
C ALA A 132 -22.80 -6.19 6.31
N ARG A 133 -24.05 -5.71 6.15
CA ARG A 133 -24.43 -4.76 5.08
C ARG A 133 -23.78 -3.39 5.17
N ARG A 134 -23.38 -2.96 6.37
CA ARG A 134 -22.71 -1.68 6.59
C ARG A 134 -21.20 -1.78 6.46
N THR A 135 -20.67 -3.00 6.53
CA THR A 135 -19.24 -3.28 6.38
C THR A 135 -18.78 -2.92 4.97
N ARG A 136 -17.67 -2.21 4.88
CA ARG A 136 -16.98 -1.88 3.63
C ARG A 136 -15.77 -2.80 3.45
N VAL A 137 -14.93 -2.54 2.46
CA VAL A 137 -13.73 -3.35 2.22
C VAL A 137 -12.57 -2.76 3.01
N THR A 138 -12.15 -3.43 4.08
CA THR A 138 -10.95 -3.04 4.82
C THR A 138 -9.79 -3.93 4.43
N ILE A 139 -8.66 -3.33 4.06
CA ILE A 139 -7.38 -4.03 3.95
C ILE A 139 -6.54 -3.66 5.17
N SER A 140 -6.02 -4.67 5.84
CA SER A 140 -4.93 -4.51 6.79
C SER A 140 -3.63 -4.91 6.14
N ALA A 141 -2.62 -4.07 6.27
CA ALA A 141 -1.23 -4.39 5.97
C ALA A 141 -0.45 -4.36 7.29
N THR A 142 0.19 -5.47 7.63
CA THR A 142 1.03 -5.57 8.84
C THR A 142 2.42 -6.05 8.43
N PRO A 143 3.48 -5.69 9.18
CA PRO A 143 4.80 -6.26 8.94
C PRO A 143 4.75 -7.79 8.92
N ALA A 144 5.42 -8.40 7.95
CA ALA A 144 5.64 -9.84 7.93
C ALA A 144 6.55 -10.25 9.10
N GLU A 145 6.52 -11.53 9.47
CA GLU A 145 7.38 -12.04 10.54
C GLU A 145 8.87 -11.79 10.22
N GLY A 146 9.59 -11.18 11.17
CA GLY A 146 11.00 -10.83 10.98
C GLY A 146 11.26 -9.57 10.14
N SER A 147 10.24 -8.97 9.52
CA SER A 147 10.38 -7.71 8.79
C SER A 147 10.66 -6.55 9.72
N THR A 148 11.61 -5.70 9.33
CA THR A 148 11.88 -4.40 9.98
C THR A 148 11.31 -3.22 9.19
N ASN A 149 10.68 -3.48 8.04
CA ASN A 149 10.09 -2.44 7.22
C ASN A 149 8.73 -2.01 7.81
N VAL A 150 8.73 -0.89 8.54
CA VAL A 150 7.52 -0.37 9.20
C VAL A 150 6.60 0.26 8.15
N LEU A 151 5.33 -0.13 8.13
CA LEU A 151 4.33 0.43 7.21
C LEU A 151 4.06 1.91 7.56
N THR A 152 4.11 2.77 6.56
CA THR A 152 3.80 4.21 6.67
C THR A 152 2.52 4.59 5.93
N ASP A 153 2.23 3.97 4.79
CA ASP A 153 0.98 4.15 4.05
C ASP A 153 0.61 2.89 3.24
N LEU A 154 -0.66 2.80 2.87
CA LEU A 154 -1.16 1.84 1.88
C LEU A 154 -1.95 2.62 0.83
N ILE A 155 -1.46 2.62 -0.41
CA ILE A 155 -2.10 3.31 -1.51
C ILE A 155 -2.77 2.28 -2.41
N LEU A 156 -4.05 2.48 -2.68
CA LEU A 156 -4.78 1.73 -3.71
C LEU A 156 -4.91 2.61 -4.94
N SER A 157 -4.53 2.08 -6.11
CA SER A 157 -4.65 2.77 -7.39
C SER A 157 -5.43 1.94 -8.41
N ARG A 158 -6.17 2.63 -9.27
CA ARG A 158 -6.88 2.07 -10.42
C ARG A 158 -6.50 2.84 -11.67
N ASP A 159 -6.06 2.12 -12.70
CA ASP A 159 -5.62 2.73 -13.96
C ASP A 159 -4.59 3.85 -13.75
N GLY A 160 -3.68 3.66 -12.78
CA GLY A 160 -2.68 4.65 -12.37
C GLY A 160 -3.18 5.79 -11.48
N ASN A 161 -4.47 5.86 -11.18
CA ASN A 161 -5.07 6.90 -10.35
C ASN A 161 -5.30 6.41 -8.91
N PRO A 162 -4.78 7.11 -7.88
CA PRO A 162 -5.04 6.77 -6.50
C PRO A 162 -6.53 6.87 -6.16
N VAL A 163 -7.03 5.89 -5.42
CA VAL A 163 -8.37 5.85 -4.85
C VAL A 163 -8.28 6.20 -3.38
N SER A 164 -9.04 7.23 -2.97
CA SER A 164 -9.05 7.65 -1.56
C SER A 164 -9.80 6.63 -0.69
N PRO A 165 -9.26 6.24 0.48
CA PRO A 165 -10.01 5.45 1.44
C PRO A 165 -11.14 6.27 2.07
N VAL A 166 -12.25 5.62 2.41
CA VAL A 166 -13.34 6.22 3.18
C VAL A 166 -13.02 6.35 4.66
N ASP A 167 -12.11 5.50 5.15
CA ASP A 167 -11.56 5.57 6.51
C ASP A 167 -10.13 4.98 6.52
N ARG A 168 -9.26 5.54 7.35
CA ARG A 168 -7.86 5.10 7.48
C ARG A 168 -7.38 5.17 8.92
N SER A 169 -6.87 4.05 9.43
CA SER A 169 -6.08 3.98 10.67
C SER A 169 -4.67 3.53 10.31
N ARG A 170 -3.76 4.50 10.14
CA ARG A 170 -2.34 4.20 9.87
C ARG A 170 -1.69 3.42 11.00
N ARG A 171 -2.04 3.73 12.26
CA ARG A 171 -1.50 3.04 13.45
C ARG A 171 -1.81 1.54 13.41
N ASP A 172 -3.00 1.18 12.94
CA ASP A 172 -3.44 -0.21 12.90
C ASP A 172 -3.16 -0.88 11.54
N GLY A 173 -2.56 -0.13 10.60
CA GLY A 173 -2.32 -0.58 9.23
C GLY A 173 -3.61 -0.86 8.44
N ARG A 174 -4.75 -0.25 8.82
CA ARG A 174 -6.08 -0.55 8.27
C ARG A 174 -6.59 0.58 7.38
N TYR A 175 -7.04 0.21 6.19
CA TYR A 175 -7.52 1.12 5.16
C TYR A 175 -8.85 0.60 4.61
N THR A 176 -9.89 1.41 4.74
CA THR A 176 -11.24 1.04 4.32
C THR A 176 -11.61 1.78 3.04
N PHE A 177 -12.12 1.05 2.07
CA PHE A 177 -12.52 1.54 0.76
C PHE A 177 -13.96 1.17 0.46
N ASP A 178 -14.62 1.98 -0.36
CA ASP A 178 -15.91 1.59 -0.94
C ASP A 178 -15.73 0.45 -1.96
N TYR A 179 -16.80 -0.33 -2.16
CA TYR A 179 -16.82 -1.50 -3.06
C TYR A 179 -16.30 -1.25 -4.49
N PRO A 180 -16.59 -0.11 -5.17
CA PRO A 180 -16.09 0.12 -6.53
C PRO A 180 -14.56 0.16 -6.64
N ALA A 181 -13.84 0.46 -5.56
CA ALA A 181 -12.37 0.39 -5.54
C ALA A 181 -11.84 -1.02 -5.85
N TRP A 182 -12.65 -2.05 -5.60
CA TRP A 182 -12.31 -3.46 -5.75
C TRP A 182 -13.04 -4.16 -6.90
N ALA A 183 -13.80 -3.41 -7.71
CA ALA A 183 -14.57 -3.98 -8.81
C ALA A 183 -13.64 -4.69 -9.82
N PRO A 184 -13.96 -5.90 -10.29
CA PRO A 184 -13.11 -6.69 -11.18
C PRO A 184 -13.18 -6.23 -12.66
N THR A 185 -13.22 -4.92 -12.90
CA THR A 185 -13.31 -4.30 -14.23
C THR A 185 -11.96 -3.88 -14.81
N GLY A 186 -10.92 -3.87 -13.98
CA GLY A 186 -9.55 -3.45 -14.31
C GLY A 186 -8.62 -3.84 -13.17
N ALA A 187 -7.31 -3.79 -13.39
CA ALA A 187 -6.35 -4.12 -12.36
C ALA A 187 -6.44 -3.14 -11.17
N VAL A 188 -6.11 -3.63 -9.99
CA VAL A 188 -5.89 -2.83 -8.78
C VAL A 188 -4.41 -2.92 -8.44
N THR A 189 -3.78 -1.78 -8.19
CA THR A 189 -2.41 -1.74 -7.67
C THR A 189 -2.46 -1.33 -6.20
N LEU A 190 -1.83 -2.11 -5.34
CA LEU A 190 -1.57 -1.77 -3.95
C LEU A 190 -0.10 -1.40 -3.77
N GLU A 191 0.18 -0.20 -3.29
CA GLU A 191 1.52 0.19 -2.86
C GLU A 191 1.59 0.16 -1.34
N MET A 192 2.38 -0.76 -0.81
CA MET A 192 2.69 -0.87 0.61
C MET A 192 3.93 -0.03 0.87
N VAL A 193 3.72 1.19 1.33
CA VAL A 193 4.78 2.19 1.52
C VAL A 193 5.37 1.99 2.90
N GLY A 194 6.60 1.46 2.97
CA GLY A 194 7.34 1.30 4.21
C GLY A 194 8.41 2.37 4.41
N GLU A 195 8.95 2.47 5.62
CA GLU A 195 10.07 3.36 5.95
C GLU A 195 11.35 2.99 5.18
N ALA A 196 11.59 1.71 4.93
CA ALA A 196 12.79 1.24 4.24
C ALA A 196 12.61 1.15 2.73
N ARG A 197 11.45 0.69 2.26
CA ARG A 197 11.12 0.57 0.83
C ARG A 197 9.62 0.44 0.60
N THR A 198 9.20 0.68 -0.64
CA THR A 198 7.84 0.45 -1.13
C THR A 198 7.75 -0.87 -1.89
N ILE A 199 6.73 -1.67 -1.58
CA ILE A 199 6.38 -2.88 -2.32
C ILE A 199 5.11 -2.59 -3.14
N SER A 200 5.14 -2.88 -4.43
CA SER A 200 3.97 -2.74 -5.31
C SER A 200 3.35 -4.11 -5.57
N CYS A 201 2.04 -4.25 -5.41
CA CYS A 201 1.30 -5.46 -5.75
C CYS A 201 0.24 -5.17 -6.80
N VAL A 202 0.30 -5.86 -7.94
CA VAL A 202 -0.75 -5.80 -8.97
C VAL A 202 -1.72 -6.96 -8.78
N ILE A 203 -3.01 -6.64 -8.68
CA ILE A 203 -4.12 -7.59 -8.60
C ILE A 203 -4.92 -7.53 -9.89
N GLU A 204 -4.79 -8.56 -10.71
CA GLU A 204 -5.47 -8.66 -12.01
C GLU A 204 -6.98 -8.88 -11.85
N PRO A 205 -7.81 -8.47 -12.84
CA PRO A 205 -9.26 -8.67 -12.80
C PRO A 205 -9.68 -10.11 -12.51
N ALA A 206 -8.99 -11.10 -13.10
CA ALA A 206 -9.28 -12.51 -12.90
C ALA A 206 -9.05 -12.99 -11.45
N VAL A 207 -8.15 -12.33 -10.71
CA VAL A 207 -7.93 -12.57 -9.27
C VAL A 207 -9.01 -11.85 -8.47
N LEU A 208 -9.31 -10.59 -8.80
CA LEU A 208 -10.37 -9.80 -8.16
C LEU A 208 -11.74 -10.48 -8.24
N GLN A 209 -12.07 -11.17 -9.33
CA GLN A 209 -13.32 -11.92 -9.49
C GLN A 209 -13.53 -12.98 -8.41
N GLN A 210 -12.45 -13.53 -7.86
CA GLN A 210 -12.51 -14.62 -6.88
C GLN A 210 -12.72 -14.13 -5.45
N PHE A 211 -12.59 -12.82 -5.21
CA PHE A 211 -12.73 -12.21 -3.89
C PHE A 211 -14.19 -12.08 -3.46
N ARG A 212 -14.44 -11.96 -2.15
CA ARG A 212 -15.79 -11.95 -1.55
C ARG A 212 -15.97 -10.87 -0.49
#